data_AF-A0A660E739-F1
#
_entry.id   AF-A0A660E739-F1
#
_cell.length_a   1.000
_cell.length_b   1.000
_cell.length_c   1.000
_cell.angle_alpha   90.00
_cell.angle_beta   90.00
_cell.angle_gamma   90.00
#
_symmetry.space_group_name_H-M   'P 1'
#
loop_
_entity.id
_entity.type
_entity.pdbx_description
1 polymer ?
#
loop_
_entity_poly.entity_id
_entity_poly.type
_entity_poly.pdbx_seq_one_letter_code
_entity_poly.pdbx_strand_id
1 'polypeptide(L)' 'MKINVGDRVSYPDVVVLGQTLIPAGVGMVVDVKADPYGKTSRQIAVVEYQHGQFETFTSALQVVGRID' A
#
# COMPACT_ATOMS: atom_id res chain seq x y z
N MET A 1 7.64 -5.26 10.19
CA MET A 1 7.37 -3.87 10.64
C MET A 1 5.90 -3.58 10.39
N LYS A 2 5.19 -2.87 11.27
CA LYS A 2 3.78 -2.53 11.06
C LYS A 2 3.67 -1.25 10.20
N ILE A 3 2.88 -1.30 9.13
CA ILE A 3 2.53 -0.14 8.29
C ILE A 3 1.47 0.70 9.01
N ASN A 4 1.64 2.01 9.06
CA ASN A 4 0.71 2.96 9.66
C ASN A 4 0.44 4.13 8.70
N VAL A 5 -0.65 4.85 8.95
CA VAL A 5 -0.94 6.12 8.27
C VAL A 5 0.22 7.10 8.50
N GLY A 6 0.64 7.79 7.44
CA GLY A 6 1.79 8.70 7.43
C GLY A 6 3.12 8.04 7.09
N ASP A 7 3.21 6.70 7.06
CA ASP A 7 4.42 6.02 6.61
C ASP A 7 4.66 6.29 5.12
N ARG A 8 5.90 6.63 4.76
CA ARG A 8 6.38 6.65 3.37
C ARG A 8 6.84 5.25 3.00
N VAL A 9 6.25 4.67 1.95
CA VAL A 9 6.44 3.26 1.58
C VAL A 9 6.85 3.10 0.12
N SER A 10 7.74 2.16 -0.15
CA SER A 10 7.96 1.66 -1.51
C SER A 10 6.99 0.52 -1.83
N TYR A 11 6.54 0.46 -3.09
CA TYR A 11 5.63 -0.55 -3.60
C TYR A 11 6.10 -1.06 -4.98
N PRO A 12 5.84 -2.34 -5.32
CA PRO A 12 6.15 -2.91 -6.63
C PRO A 12 5.11 -2.48 -7.69
N ASP A 13 5.31 -2.88 -8.95
CA ASP A 13 4.32 -2.68 -10.01
C ASP A 13 2.94 -3.21 -9.59
N VAL A 14 1.92 -2.37 -9.73
CA VAL A 14 0.52 -2.77 -9.56
C VAL A 14 0.03 -3.29 -10.90
N VAL A 15 -0.11 -4.61 -10.98
CA VAL A 15 -0.49 -5.32 -12.19
C VAL A 15 -1.93 -5.82 -12.07
N VAL A 16 -2.75 -5.56 -13.07
CA VAL A 16 -4.12 -6.08 -13.19
C VAL A 16 -4.25 -6.77 -14.54
N LEU A 17 -4.70 -8.02 -14.54
CA LEU A 17 -4.87 -8.83 -15.77
C LEU A 17 -3.61 -8.88 -16.66
N GLY A 18 -2.42 -8.89 -16.04
CA GLY A 18 -1.13 -8.94 -16.74
C GLY A 18 -0.63 -7.60 -17.28
N GLN A 19 -1.34 -6.50 -17.05
CA GLN A 19 -0.93 -5.15 -17.44
C GLN A 19 -0.54 -4.33 -16.22
N THR A 20 0.61 -3.64 -16.29
CA THR A 20 1.02 -2.68 -15.26
C THR A 20 0.14 -1.43 -15.37
N LEU A 21 -0.67 -1.19 -14.33
CA LEU A 21 -1.47 0.02 -14.19
C LEU A 21 -0.72 1.12 -13.46
N ILE A 22 0.07 0.74 -12.44
CA ILE A 22 0.89 1.68 -11.66
C ILE A 22 2.31 1.12 -11.61
N PRO A 23 3.31 1.83 -12.14
CA PRO A 23 4.70 1.39 -12.04
C PRO A 23 5.19 1.46 -10.59
N ALA A 24 6.15 0.60 -10.24
CA ALA A 24 6.80 0.57 -8.95
C ALA A 24 7.32 1.95 -8.56
N GLY A 25 7.20 2.27 -7.28
CA GLY A 25 7.48 3.61 -6.82
C GLY A 25 7.42 3.76 -5.31
N VAL A 26 7.29 5.01 -4.88
CA VAL A 26 7.16 5.40 -3.48
C VAL A 26 5.91 6.24 -3.32
N GLY A 27 5.16 5.97 -2.26
CA GLY A 27 3.93 6.67 -1.92
C GLY A 27 3.79 6.88 -0.42
N MET A 28 2.70 7.50 -0.02
CA MET A 28 2.35 7.76 1.38
C MET A 28 1.12 6.95 1.76
N VAL A 29 1.15 6.30 2.91
CA VAL A 29 -0.02 5.59 3.43
C VAL A 29 -0.99 6.61 4.00
N VAL A 30 -2.19 6.69 3.43
CA VAL A 30 -3.24 7.64 3.86
C VAL A 30 -4.36 6.98 4.66
N ASP A 31 -4.50 5.65 4.55
CA ASP A 31 -5.43 4.88 5.37
C ASP A 31 -4.93 3.43 5.54
N VAL A 32 -5.35 2.76 6.61
CA VAL A 32 -5.13 1.33 6.84
C VAL A 32 -6.42 0.69 7.35
N LYS A 33 -6.98 -0.21 6.55
CA LYS A 33 -8.24 -0.90 6.84
C LYS A 33 -8.06 -2.40 6.97
N ALA A 34 -8.92 -3.00 7.77
CA ALA A 34 -9.04 -4.45 7.88
C ALA A 34 -9.88 -4.98 6.71
N ASP A 35 -9.37 -5.99 6.01
CA ASP A 35 -10.09 -6.79 5.03
C ASP A 35 -10.38 -8.18 5.62
N PRO A 36 -11.64 -8.49 5.98
CA PRO A 36 -12.01 -9.78 6.54
C PRO A 36 -11.87 -10.88 5.48
N TYR A 37 -11.08 -11.91 5.77
CA TYR A 37 -10.92 -13.09 4.93
C TYR A 37 -11.11 -14.38 5.75
N GLY A 38 -12.34 -14.90 5.72
CA GLY A 38 -12.73 -16.08 6.52
C GLY A 38 -12.59 -15.81 8.01
N LYS A 39 -11.75 -16.61 8.70
CA LYS A 39 -11.43 -16.44 10.14
C LYS A 39 -10.22 -15.54 10.39
N THR A 40 -9.64 -14.95 9.33
CA THR A 40 -8.46 -14.08 9.42
C THR A 40 -8.81 -12.68 8.95
N SER A 41 -8.01 -11.70 9.36
CA SER A 41 -8.08 -10.35 8.81
C SER A 41 -6.74 -10.01 8.18
N ARG A 42 -6.77 -9.50 6.96
CA ARG A 42 -5.61 -8.91 6.28
C ARG A 42 -5.69 -7.39 6.46
N GLN A 43 -4.54 -6.72 6.43
CA GLN A 43 -4.50 -5.26 6.44
C GLN A 43 -4.25 -4.75 5.02
N ILE A 44 -5.17 -3.92 4.55
CA ILE A 44 -5.08 -3.17 3.30
C ILE A 44 -4.65 -1.75 3.65
N ALA A 45 -3.65 -1.24 2.95
CA ALA A 45 -3.28 0.16 2.98
C ALA A 45 -3.88 0.87 1.75
N VAL A 46 -4.35 2.10 1.94
CA VAL A 46 -4.57 3.04 0.85
C VAL A 46 -3.28 3.85 0.70
N VAL A 47 -2.66 3.78 -0.48
CA VAL A 47 -1.41 4.47 -0.79
C VAL A 47 -1.69 5.58 -1.78
N GLU A 48 -1.32 6.80 -1.39
CA GLU A 48 -1.30 7.97 -2.27
C GLU A 48 0.06 8.06 -2.98
N TYR A 49 0.01 8.21 -4.30
CA TYR A 49 1.17 8.35 -5.18
C TYR A 49 0.92 9.50 -6.16
N GLN A 50 1.91 9.80 -7.01
CA GLN A 50 1.89 10.98 -7.89
C GLN A 50 0.63 11.13 -8.77
N HIS A 51 -0.02 10.02 -9.16
CA HIS A 51 -1.18 10.05 -10.07
C HIS A 51 -2.49 9.58 -9.44
N GLY A 52 -2.56 9.44 -8.11
CA GLY A 52 -3.81 9.12 -7.42
C GLY A 52 -3.60 8.24 -6.19
N GLN A 53 -4.60 7.41 -5.92
CA GLN A 53 -4.58 6.48 -4.79
C GLN A 53 -4.89 5.06 -5.27
N PHE A 54 -4.32 4.08 -4.59
CA PHE A 54 -4.65 2.68 -4.81
C PHE A 54 -4.60 1.88 -3.51
N GLU A 55 -5.27 0.75 -3.51
CA GLU A 55 -5.33 -0.16 -2.38
C GLU A 55 -4.36 -1.34 -2.60
N THR A 56 -3.62 -1.70 -1.56
CA THR A 56 -2.74 -2.87 -1.61
C THR A 56 -2.58 -3.50 -0.23
N PHE A 57 -2.16 -4.76 -0.19
CA PHE A 57 -1.84 -5.41 1.07
C PHE A 57 -0.64 -4.74 1.71
N THR A 58 -0.72 -4.47 3.01
CA THR A 58 0.41 -3.95 3.81
C THR A 58 1.65 -4.83 3.73
N SER A 59 1.50 -6.14 3.45
CA SER A 59 2.60 -7.08 3.25
C SER A 59 3.38 -6.88 1.94
N ALA A 60 2.82 -6.15 0.97
CA ALA A 60 3.49 -5.81 -0.28
C ALA A 60 4.30 -4.50 -0.19
N LEU A 61 4.29 -3.84 0.97
CA LEU A 61 4.89 -2.53 1.19
C LEU A 61 6.16 -2.65 2.04
N GLN A 62 7.10 -1.74 1.79
CA GLN A 62 8.28 -1.55 2.63
C GLN A 62 8.39 -0.10 3.06
N VAL A 63 8.52 0.14 4.38
CA VAL A 63 8.70 1.49 4.93
C VAL A 63 10.09 2.00 4.52
N VAL A 64 10.12 3.17 3.89
CA VAL A 64 11.34 3.87 3.48
C VAL A 64 11.55 5.19 4.24
N GLY A 65 10.58 5.62 5.04
CA GLY A 65 10.69 6.77 5.94
C GLY A 65 9.38 7.07 6.67
N ARG A 66 9.44 7.94 7.67
CA ARG A 66 8.28 8.53 8.34
C ARG A 66 8.36 10.04 8.23
N ILE A 67 7.23 10.69 8.02
CA ILE A 67 7.12 12.13 8.20
C ILE A 67 6.72 12.31 9.67
N ASP A 68 7.68 12.78 10.47
CA ASP A 68 7.46 13.14 11.89
C ASP A 68 6.61 14.41 12.01
#